data_AF-A0A382P0P8-F1
#
_entry.id   AF-A0A382P0P8-F1
#
_cell.length_a   1.000
_cell.length_b   1.000
_cell.length_c   1.000
_cell.angle_alpha   90.00
_cell.angle_beta   90.00
_cell.angle_gamma   90.00
#
_symmetry.space_group_name_H-M   'P 1'
#
loop_
_entity.id
_entity.type
_entity.pdbx_description
1 polymer ?
#
loop_
_entity_poly.entity_id
_entity_poly.type
_entity_poly.pdbx_seq_one_letter_code
_entity_poly.pdbx_strand_id
1 'polypeptide(L)' 'VKFSVSKTLKIAASSWGSQSDPLVILLHGGGQTRHAWGATGKKLSEAGFYALAIDLRGHGDSDWDEEGDYSINAYKHDLV' A
#
# COMPACT_ATOMS: atom_id res chain seq x y z
N VAL A 1 2.99 -8.93 -1.59
CA VAL A 1 1.62 -9.43 -1.85
C VAL A 1 0.90 -8.46 -2.79
N LYS A 2 -0.12 -8.91 -3.52
CA LYS A 2 -1.03 -8.03 -4.28
C LYS A 2 -2.46 -8.30 -3.83
N PHE A 3 -3.29 -7.26 -3.72
CA PHE A 3 -4.71 -7.39 -3.41
C PHE A 3 -5.57 -6.65 -4.43
N SER A 4 -6.73 -7.20 -4.77
CA SER A 4 -7.67 -6.57 -5.70
C SER A 4 -8.53 -5.54 -4.96
N VAL A 5 -8.57 -4.31 -5.46
CA VAL A 5 -9.46 -3.24 -4.97
C VAL A 5 -10.63 -3.00 -5.92
N SER A 6 -10.52 -3.46 -7.17
CA SER A 6 -11.63 -3.56 -8.11
C SER A 6 -11.46 -4.82 -8.99
N LYS A 7 -12.31 -4.98 -10.02
CA LYS A 7 -12.16 -6.07 -10.99
C LYS A 7 -10.87 -5.98 -11.81
N THR A 8 -10.38 -4.76 -12.04
CA THR A 8 -9.24 -4.48 -12.93
C THR A 8 -8.02 -3.96 -12.18
N LEU A 9 -8.19 -3.41 -10.98
CA LEU A 9 -7.11 -2.76 -10.22
C LEU A 9 -6.61 -3.65 -9.07
N LYS A 10 -5.33 -4.02 -9.12
CA LYS A 10 -4.62 -4.67 -8.01
C LYS A 10 -3.52 -3.77 -7.46
N ILE A 11 -3.45 -3.74 -6.14
CA ILE A 11 -2.48 -2.95 -5.38
C ILE A 11 -1.40 -3.85 -4.81
N ALA A 12 -0.13 -3.50 -5.09
CA ALA A 12 1.04 -4.19 -4.56
C ALA A 12 1.38 -3.70 -3.16
N ALA A 13 1.81 -4.62 -2.30
CA ALA A 13 2.21 -4.30 -0.94
C ALA A 13 3.33 -5.18 -0.42
N SER A 14 4.09 -4.62 0.51
CA SER A 14 5.04 -5.31 1.39
C SER A 14 4.47 -5.29 2.80
N SER A 15 4.60 -6.40 3.52
CA SER A 15 4.07 -6.52 4.89
C SER A 15 5.12 -7.02 5.88
N TRP A 16 4.95 -6.62 7.14
CA TRP A 16 5.78 -7.00 8.27
C TRP A 16 4.91 -7.20 9.52
N GLY A 17 5.29 -8.12 10.41
CA GLY A 17 4.53 -8.43 11.63
C GLY A 17 3.41 -9.46 11.42
N SER A 18 2.64 -9.71 12.48
CA SER A 18 1.53 -10.68 12.44
C SER A 18 0.23 -10.01 11.98
N GLN A 19 -0.57 -10.68 11.14
CA GLN A 19 -1.89 -10.16 10.73
C GLN A 19 -2.90 -10.03 11.88
N SER A 20 -2.60 -10.61 13.05
CA SER A 20 -3.40 -10.46 14.27
C SER A 20 -3.16 -9.14 15.01
N ASP A 21 -2.09 -8.43 14.69
CA ASP A 21 -1.68 -7.20 15.36
C ASP A 21 -2.42 -5.97 14.79
N PRO A 22 -2.48 -4.83 15.51
CA PRO A 22 -3.10 -3.62 14.98
C PRO A 22 -2.47 -3.18 13.65
N LEU A 23 -3.30 -2.96 12.64
CA LEU A 23 -2.87 -2.61 11.28
C LEU A 23 -2.41 -1.15 11.18
N VAL A 24 -1.26 -0.95 10.53
CA VAL A 24 -0.76 0.36 10.08
C VAL A 24 -0.50 0.29 8.57
N ILE A 25 -1.20 1.14 7.82
CA ILE A 25 -0.98 1.28 6.37
C ILE A 25 -0.05 2.47 6.11
N LEU A 26 0.99 2.26 5.31
CA LEU A 26 1.99 3.26 4.94
C LEU A 26 1.82 3.65 3.47
N LEU A 27 1.53 4.94 3.25
CA LEU A 27 1.37 5.54 1.92
C LEU A 27 2.63 6.34 1.57
N HIS A 28 3.19 6.14 0.39
CA HIS A 28 4.38 6.87 -0.05
C HIS A 28 4.04 8.25 -0.64
N GLY A 29 5.05 9.12 -0.77
CA GLY A 29 4.93 10.41 -1.45
C GLY A 29 5.15 10.33 -2.96
N GLY A 30 5.09 11.47 -3.65
CA GLY A 30 5.30 11.53 -5.11
C GLY A 30 6.67 11.01 -5.55
N GLY A 31 6.70 10.20 -6.62
CA GLY A 31 7.92 9.61 -7.18
C GLY A 31 8.51 8.45 -6.38
N GLN A 32 7.84 8.02 -5.31
CA GLN A 32 8.24 6.89 -4.47
C GLN A 32 7.36 5.66 -4.72
N THR A 33 7.70 4.56 -4.05
CA THR A 33 6.96 3.30 -4.00
C THR A 33 6.96 2.78 -2.56
N ARG A 34 6.29 1.66 -2.30
CA ARG A 34 6.28 0.91 -1.03
C ARG A 34 7.67 0.66 -0.47
N HIS A 35 8.69 0.62 -1.33
CA HIS A 35 10.08 0.36 -0.94
C HIS A 35 10.66 1.47 -0.06
N ALA A 36 10.15 2.71 -0.15
CA ALA A 36 10.56 3.82 0.72
C ALA A 36 10.32 3.50 2.22
N TRP A 37 9.40 2.58 2.52
CA TRP A 37 8.98 2.26 3.87
C TRP A 37 9.66 1.03 4.48
N GLY A 38 10.59 0.37 3.80
CA GLY A 38 11.15 -0.91 4.27
C GLY A 38 11.69 -0.89 5.70
N ALA A 39 12.46 0.13 6.06
CA ALA A 39 12.98 0.29 7.42
C ALA A 39 11.88 0.61 8.45
N THR A 40 10.92 1.46 8.08
CA THR A 40 9.79 1.84 8.94
C THR A 40 8.86 0.66 9.20
N GLY A 41 8.54 -0.13 8.17
CA GLY A 41 7.70 -1.33 8.30
C GLY A 41 8.29 -2.34 9.28
N LYS A 42 9.61 -2.59 9.20
CA LYS A 42 10.31 -3.43 10.16
C LYS A 42 10.20 -2.90 11.60
N LYS A 43 10.47 -1.61 11.81
CA LYS A 43 10.38 -0.98 13.14
C LYS A 43 8.97 -1.04 13.73
N LEU A 44 7.94 -0.85 12.91
CA LEU A 44 6.54 -0.98 13.33
C LEU A 44 6.21 -2.42 13.73
N SER A 45 6.68 -3.41 12.97
CA SER A 45 6.49 -4.81 13.35
C SER A 45 7.17 -5.19 14.65
N GLU A 46 8.38 -4.67 14.91
CA GLU A 46 9.09 -4.84 16.18
C GLU A 46 8.36 -4.16 17.35
N ALA A 47 7.56 -3.13 17.08
CA ALA A 47 6.71 -2.45 18.05
C ALA A 47 5.31 -3.10 18.22
N GLY A 48 5.05 -4.25 17.58
CA GLY A 48 3.80 -5.00 17.74
C GLY A 48 2.66 -4.52 16.83
N PHE A 49 2.98 -3.98 15.65
CA PHE A 49 2.00 -3.62 14.62
C PHE A 49 2.11 -4.52 13.40
N TYR A 50 0.97 -4.76 12.73
CA TYR A 50 0.98 -5.28 11.38
C TYR A 50 1.20 -4.12 10.40
N ALA A 51 2.40 -3.98 9.85
CA ALA A 51 2.72 -2.90 8.94
C ALA A 51 2.51 -3.33 7.48
N LEU A 52 1.78 -2.52 6.71
CA LEU A 52 1.52 -2.74 5.29
C LEU A 52 1.90 -1.50 4.49
N ALA A 53 3.00 -1.57 3.73
CA ALA A 53 3.38 -0.51 2.80
C ALA A 53 2.85 -0.86 1.41
N ILE A 54 2.09 0.06 0.81
CA ILE A 54 1.47 -0.15 -0.50
C ILE A 54 2.12 0.72 -1.56
N ASP A 55 2.05 0.27 -2.81
CA ASP A 55 2.20 1.14 -3.98
C ASP A 55 0.84 1.73 -4.31
N LEU A 56 0.70 3.04 -4.37
CA LEU A 56 -0.55 3.65 -4.86
C LEU A 56 -0.83 3.20 -6.30
N ARG A 57 -2.09 3.24 -6.75
CA ARG A 57 -2.44 2.96 -8.16
C ARG A 57 -1.49 3.73 -9.11
N GLY A 58 -1.06 3.08 -10.18
CA GLY A 58 -0.10 3.63 -11.14
C GLY A 58 1.33 3.82 -10.62
N HIS A 59 1.69 3.26 -9.47
CA HIS A 59 3.06 3.29 -8.94
C HIS A 59 3.63 1.89 -8.73
N GLY A 60 4.95 1.78 -8.83
CA GLY A 60 5.68 0.55 -8.51
C GLY A 60 5.12 -0.67 -9.24
N ASP A 61 4.74 -1.68 -8.47
CA ASP A 61 4.15 -2.90 -9.00
C ASP A 61 2.62 -2.90 -8.97
N SER A 62 1.95 -1.82 -8.53
CA SER A 62 0.49 -1.70 -8.61
C SER A 62 0.04 -1.50 -10.05
N ASP A 63 -1.18 -1.94 -10.34
CA ASP A 63 -1.76 -1.74 -11.67
C ASP A 63 -2.10 -0.24 -11.88
N TRP A 64 -2.18 0.17 -13.13
CA TRP A 64 -2.58 1.52 -13.54
C TRP A 64 -4.10 1.57 -13.71
N ASP A 65 -4.72 2.71 -13.39
CA ASP A 65 -6.15 2.90 -13.69
C ASP A 65 -6.32 3.09 -15.20
N GLU A 66 -7.19 2.30 -15.81
CA GLU A 66 -7.51 2.33 -17.25
C GLU A 66 -8.18 3.66 -17.66
N GLU A 67 -8.97 4.25 -16.76
CA GLU A 67 -9.67 5.52 -16.96
C GLU A 67 -8.84 6.72 -16.50
N GLY A 68 -7.66 6.47 -15.90
CA GLY A 68 -6.73 7.51 -15.48
C GLY A 68 -7.16 8.33 -14.26
N ASP A 69 -8.05 7.81 -13.40
CA ASP A 69 -8.40 8.49 -12.16
C ASP A 69 -7.32 8.29 -11.08
N TYR A 70 -6.53 9.34 -10.88
CA TYR A 70 -5.48 9.44 -9.85
C TYR A 70 -5.82 10.53 -8.82
N SER A 71 -7.10 10.81 -8.62
CA SER A 71 -7.56 11.79 -7.63
C SER A 71 -7.31 11.31 -6.19
N ILE A 72 -7.28 12.24 -5.25
CA ILE A 72 -7.20 11.89 -3.81
C ILE A 72 -8.38 11.00 -3.38
N ASN A 73 -9.56 11.20 -3.96
CA ASN A 73 -10.71 10.35 -3.68
C ASN A 73 -10.50 8.92 -4.19
N ALA A 74 -9.91 8.77 -5.37
CA ALA A 74 -9.55 7.47 -5.91
C ALA A 74 -8.52 6.74 -5.03
N TYR A 75 -7.46 7.43 -4.62
CA TYR A 75 -6.49 6.86 -3.68
C TYR A 75 -7.12 6.48 -2.33
N LYS A 76 -8.08 7.26 -1.83
CA LYS A 76 -8.84 6.91 -0.62
C LYS A 76 -9.65 5.62 -0.85
N HIS A 77 -10.32 5.49 -1.99
CA HIS A 77 -11.13 4.30 -2.31
C HIS A 77 -10.31 3.02 -2.45
N ASP A 78 -9.01 3.11 -2.75
CA ASP A 78 -8.13 1.94 -2.76
C ASP A 78 -7.86 1.36 -1.35
N LEU A 79 -8.21 2.09 -0.28
CA LEU A 79 -7.95 1.69 1.11
C LEU A 79 -9.19 1.14 1.84
N VAL A 80 -10.40 1.55 1.45
CA VAL A 80 -11.67 1.27 2.15
C VAL A 80 -12.86 1.11 1.22
#